data_AF-X1DE76-F1
#
_entry.id   AF-X1DE76-F1
#
_cell.length_a   1.000
_cell.length_b   1.000
_cell.length_c   1.000
_cell.angle_alpha   90.00
_cell.angle_beta   90.00
_cell.angle_gamma   90.00
#
_symmetry.space_group_name_H-M   'P 1'
#
loop_
_entity.id
_entity.type
_entity.pdbx_description
1 polymer ?
#
loop_
_entity_poly.entity_id
_entity_poly.type
_entity_poly.pdbx_seq_one_letter_code
_entity_poly.pdbx_strand_id
1 'polypeptide(L)'
;TDIPSDIIEACKILIKGKTKKIDIGVINNQIYFANICGIGFDAETAQLANQMKSKYPNLRILGAFVYVFATIKKLLSPFSYHNVKIKFDGQEIHSKILFIAISNGKIYGGRFNITPEAILDDGLLEICLVEEMGRFKYLSIIPKVFKGTHASIKGIKFYRAKEVTIQSSETILAQVSGEVIEGQKEFTITLLPKSLKLIVP
;
A
#
# COMPACT_ATOMS: atom_id res chain seq x y z
N THR A 1 1.34 -8.35 -12.27
CA THR A 1 1.35 -7.88 -13.66
C THR A 1 1.71 -9.07 -14.52
N ASP A 2 1.11 -9.20 -15.71
CA ASP A 2 1.42 -10.31 -16.63
C ASP A 2 2.65 -10.00 -17.49
N ILE A 3 3.51 -9.10 -17.04
CA ILE A 3 4.77 -8.75 -17.69
C ILE A 3 5.81 -9.79 -17.24
N PRO A 4 6.45 -10.53 -18.16
CA PRO A 4 7.50 -11.49 -17.85
C PRO A 4 8.68 -10.83 -17.13
N SER A 5 9.34 -11.57 -16.23
CA SER A 5 10.58 -11.14 -15.60
C SER A 5 11.79 -11.22 -16.53
N ASP A 6 11.70 -12.02 -17.60
CA ASP A 6 12.73 -12.08 -18.63
C ASP A 6 12.70 -10.81 -19.50
N ILE A 7 13.87 -10.20 -19.66
CA ILE A 7 14.02 -8.90 -20.33
C ILE A 7 13.67 -9.02 -21.82
N ILE A 8 14.05 -10.12 -22.48
CA ILE A 8 13.80 -10.31 -23.92
C ILE A 8 12.29 -10.46 -24.16
N GLU A 9 11.62 -11.26 -23.35
CA GLU A 9 10.17 -11.41 -23.41
C GLU A 9 9.42 -10.10 -23.10
N ALA A 10 9.89 -9.31 -22.12
CA ALA A 10 9.34 -7.99 -21.85
C ALA A 10 9.51 -7.02 -23.03
N CYS A 11 10.66 -7.04 -23.72
CA CYS A 11 10.90 -6.23 -24.91
C CYS A 11 9.97 -6.61 -26.07
N LYS A 12 9.60 -7.90 -26.22
CA LYS A 12 8.61 -8.32 -27.23
C LYS A 12 7.23 -7.69 -26.99
N ILE A 13 6.83 -7.52 -25.72
CA ILE A 13 5.59 -6.81 -25.37
C ILE A 13 5.70 -5.33 -25.74
N LEU A 14 6.84 -4.70 -25.48
CA LEU A 14 7.09 -3.30 -25.85
C LEU A 14 6.86 -3.06 -27.35
N ILE A 15 7.41 -3.93 -28.20
CA ILE A 15 7.29 -3.83 -29.66
C ILE A 15 5.84 -3.96 -30.13
N LYS A 16 5.02 -4.79 -29.46
CA LYS A 16 3.59 -4.92 -29.80
C LYS A 16 2.80 -3.63 -29.54
N GLY A 17 3.27 -2.78 -28.63
CA GLY A 17 2.72 -1.45 -28.40
C GLY A 17 1.27 -1.41 -27.89
N LYS A 18 0.72 -2.53 -27.42
CA LYS A 18 -0.62 -2.56 -26.82
C LYS A 18 -0.61 -1.78 -25.52
N THR A 19 -1.64 -0.96 -25.32
CA THR A 19 -1.70 -0.08 -24.15
C THR A 19 -3.03 -0.13 -23.43
N LYS A 20 -2.97 0.01 -22.11
CA LYS A 20 -4.13 0.22 -21.23
C LYS A 20 -3.94 1.51 -20.44
N LYS A 21 -5.02 2.25 -20.21
CA LYS A 21 -5.01 3.40 -19.28
C LYS A 21 -5.36 2.92 -17.88
N ILE A 22 -4.68 3.45 -16.88
CA ILE A 22 -4.96 3.19 -15.46
C ILE A 22 -5.19 4.51 -14.72
N ASP A 23 -5.86 4.41 -13.59
CA ASP A 23 -6.06 5.51 -12.66
C ASP A 23 -4.77 5.77 -11.86
N ILE A 24 -4.59 7.00 -11.39
CA ILE A 24 -3.44 7.40 -10.57
C ILE A 24 -3.94 8.06 -9.31
N GLY A 25 -3.49 7.56 -8.16
CA GLY A 25 -3.80 8.14 -6.87
C GLY A 25 -2.99 9.41 -6.63
N VAL A 26 -3.58 10.38 -5.95
CA VAL A 26 -2.95 11.66 -5.63
C VAL A 26 -3.17 11.98 -4.17
N ILE A 27 -2.10 12.26 -3.44
CA ILE A 27 -2.12 12.68 -2.05
C ILE A 27 -1.92 14.19 -2.00
N ASN A 28 -2.81 14.89 -1.30
CA ASN A 28 -2.77 16.34 -1.06
C ASN A 28 -2.52 17.15 -2.34
N ASN A 29 -3.04 16.68 -3.47
CA ASN A 29 -2.89 17.27 -4.80
C ASN A 29 -1.44 17.45 -5.27
N GLN A 30 -0.48 16.74 -4.68
CA GLN A 30 0.95 16.94 -4.93
C GLN A 30 1.72 15.65 -5.22
N ILE A 31 1.41 14.57 -4.49
CA ILE A 31 2.20 13.32 -4.57
C ILE A 31 1.37 12.26 -5.29
N TYR A 32 1.92 11.74 -6.38
CA TYR A 32 1.25 10.77 -7.25
C TYR A 32 1.69 9.34 -6.94
N PHE A 33 0.77 8.38 -7.02
CA PHE A 33 1.08 6.97 -6.87
C PHE A 33 0.26 6.10 -7.83
N ALA A 34 0.95 5.14 -8.46
CA ALA A 34 0.30 4.23 -9.42
C ALA A 34 -0.30 2.98 -8.76
N ASN A 35 0.18 2.60 -7.57
CA ASN A 35 -0.18 1.34 -6.94
C ASN A 35 -0.74 1.53 -5.54
N ILE A 36 0.06 2.02 -4.60
CA ILE A 36 -0.32 2.08 -3.18
C ILE A 36 0.36 3.23 -2.45
N CYS A 37 -0.40 3.80 -1.52
CA CYS A 37 0.07 4.60 -0.40
C CYS A 37 -0.24 3.87 0.91
N GLY A 38 0.70 3.87 1.84
CA GLY A 38 0.50 3.36 3.19
C GLY A 38 0.72 4.44 4.24
N ILE A 39 -0.16 4.53 5.22
CA ILE A 39 -0.11 5.52 6.32
C ILE A 39 -0.01 4.78 7.66
N GLY A 40 0.95 5.17 8.50
CA GLY A 40 1.23 4.53 9.80
C GLY A 40 2.32 3.47 9.70
N PHE A 41 2.10 2.31 10.33
CA PHE A 41 3.10 1.23 10.45
C PHE A 41 3.72 0.78 9.12
N ASP A 42 2.99 0.86 8.01
CA ASP A 42 3.51 0.52 6.68
C ASP A 42 4.66 1.46 6.25
N ALA A 43 4.55 2.75 6.54
CA ALA A 43 5.62 3.72 6.27
C ALA A 43 6.85 3.48 7.14
N GLU A 44 6.66 3.15 8.42
CA GLU A 44 7.75 2.77 9.32
C GLU A 44 8.48 1.50 8.83
N THR A 45 7.71 0.54 8.29
CA THR A 45 8.24 -0.69 7.70
C THR A 45 9.02 -0.40 6.41
N ALA A 46 8.50 0.47 5.54
CA ALA A 46 9.21 0.90 4.34
C ALA A 46 10.52 1.61 4.68
N GLN A 47 10.52 2.47 5.70
CA GLN A 47 11.72 3.14 6.21
C GLN A 47 12.77 2.11 6.65
N LEU A 48 12.38 1.13 7.46
CA LEU A 48 13.27 0.08 7.94
C LEU A 48 13.81 -0.79 6.79
N ALA A 49 12.96 -1.16 5.83
CA ALA A 49 13.36 -1.93 4.65
C ALA A 49 14.42 -1.16 3.82
N ASN A 50 14.22 0.14 3.63
CA ASN A 50 15.18 1.00 2.91
C ASN A 50 16.51 1.13 3.66
N GLN A 51 16.47 1.34 4.97
CA GLN A 51 17.67 1.35 5.81
C GLN A 51 18.44 0.02 5.73
N MET A 52 17.73 -1.11 5.78
CA MET A 52 18.34 -2.44 5.63
C MET A 52 19.00 -2.62 4.26
N LYS A 53 18.33 -2.23 3.16
CA LYS A 53 18.89 -2.28 1.80
C LYS A 53 20.11 -1.36 1.63
N SER A 54 20.14 -0.23 2.33
CA SER A 54 21.27 0.71 2.30
C SER A 54 22.46 0.18 3.10
N LYS A 55 22.21 -0.38 4.28
CA LYS A 55 23.26 -0.92 5.16
C LYS A 55 23.85 -2.23 4.65
N TYR A 56 23.02 -3.05 4.01
CA TYR A 56 23.39 -4.37 3.51
C TYR A 56 22.94 -4.50 2.04
N PRO A 57 23.76 -4.04 1.08
CA PRO A 57 23.41 -4.03 -0.34
C PRO A 57 23.05 -5.41 -0.91
N ASN A 58 23.61 -6.49 -0.35
CA ASN A 58 23.28 -7.87 -0.69
C ASN A 58 21.81 -8.22 -0.41
N LEU A 59 21.14 -7.55 0.53
CA LEU A 59 19.71 -7.76 0.78
C LEU A 59 18.82 -7.26 -0.36
N ARG A 60 19.35 -6.45 -1.30
CA ARG A 60 18.61 -6.05 -2.51
C ARG A 60 18.23 -7.26 -3.36
N ILE A 61 19.03 -8.34 -3.32
CA ILE A 61 18.78 -9.59 -4.04
C ILE A 61 17.52 -10.31 -3.54
N LEU A 62 17.10 -10.05 -2.29
CA LEU A 62 15.90 -10.62 -1.70
C LEU A 62 14.61 -9.98 -2.25
N GLY A 63 14.72 -8.85 -2.98
CA GLY A 63 13.59 -8.15 -3.58
C GLY A 63 12.45 -7.94 -2.59
N ALA A 64 11.29 -8.50 -2.92
CA ALA A 64 10.07 -8.45 -2.11
C ALA A 64 10.25 -8.97 -0.66
N PHE A 65 11.14 -9.94 -0.43
CA PHE A 65 11.30 -10.57 0.88
C PHE A 65 11.93 -9.63 1.92
N VAL A 66 12.67 -8.59 1.50
CA VAL A 66 13.23 -7.61 2.44
C VAL A 66 12.13 -6.87 3.20
N TYR A 67 10.98 -6.62 2.55
CA TYR A 67 9.81 -5.99 3.17
C TYR A 67 9.15 -6.93 4.19
N VAL A 68 9.14 -8.23 3.92
CA VAL A 68 8.63 -9.25 4.87
C VAL A 68 9.48 -9.26 6.13
N PHE A 69 10.81 -9.29 5.98
CA PHE A 69 11.74 -9.25 7.11
C PHE A 69 11.60 -7.93 7.90
N ALA A 70 11.49 -6.80 7.21
CA ALA A 70 11.27 -5.51 7.86
C ALA A 70 9.94 -5.49 8.63
N THR A 71 8.85 -6.02 8.05
CA THR A 71 7.53 -6.11 8.70
C THR A 71 7.62 -6.93 9.99
N ILE A 72 8.21 -8.13 9.92
CA ILE A 72 8.36 -9.01 11.09
C ILE A 72 9.23 -8.34 12.15
N LYS A 73 10.38 -7.79 11.75
CA LYS A 73 11.30 -7.10 12.66
C LYS A 73 10.62 -5.91 13.36
N LYS A 74 9.80 -5.17 12.62
CA LYS A 74 9.08 -4.01 13.14
C LYS A 74 7.92 -4.41 14.05
N LEU A 75 7.22 -5.52 13.77
CA LEU A 75 6.20 -6.09 14.66
C LEU A 75 6.78 -6.61 15.98
N LEU A 76 8.06 -7.02 15.98
CA LEU A 76 8.78 -7.47 17.17
C LEU A 76 9.45 -6.33 17.94
N SER A 77 9.47 -5.11 17.40
CA SER A 77 10.00 -3.92 18.07
C SER A 77 8.88 -2.99 18.55
N PRO A 78 9.19 -1.90 19.28
CA PRO A 78 8.20 -0.88 19.60
C PRO A 78 7.61 -0.26 18.32
N PHE A 79 6.29 -0.17 18.31
CA PHE A 79 5.48 0.50 17.28
C PHE A 79 4.26 1.14 17.95
N SER A 80 3.68 2.12 17.26
CA SER A 80 2.54 2.90 17.76
C SER A 80 1.25 2.51 17.04
N TYR A 81 0.14 2.72 17.73
CA TYR A 81 -1.18 2.80 17.12
C TYR A 81 -1.59 4.25 17.00
N HIS A 82 -2.38 4.56 15.99
CA HIS A 82 -2.84 5.91 15.74
C HIS A 82 -4.36 5.99 15.83
N ASN A 83 -4.87 6.98 16.54
CA ASN A 83 -6.30 7.30 16.51
C ASN A 83 -6.56 8.17 15.30
N VAL A 84 -7.37 7.68 14.37
CA VAL A 84 -7.66 8.38 13.12
C VAL A 84 -9.16 8.55 12.92
N LYS A 85 -9.48 9.67 12.30
CA LYS A 85 -10.78 9.99 11.75
C LYS A 85 -10.70 9.86 10.23
N ILE A 86 -11.52 9.01 9.64
CA ILE A 86 -11.46 8.67 8.22
C ILE A 86 -12.80 9.06 7.60
N LYS A 87 -12.76 9.93 6.59
CA LYS A 87 -13.93 10.36 5.83
C LYS A 87 -13.80 9.89 4.39
N PHE A 88 -14.87 9.35 3.82
CA PHE A 88 -14.88 8.91 2.43
C PHE A 88 -16.33 8.81 1.92
N ASP A 89 -16.60 9.31 0.72
CA ASP A 89 -17.91 9.22 0.04
C ASP A 89 -19.13 9.51 0.96
N GLY A 90 -19.03 10.56 1.79
CA GLY A 90 -20.10 10.98 2.72
C GLY A 90 -20.20 10.15 4.02
N GLN A 91 -19.35 9.15 4.20
CA GLN A 91 -19.22 8.38 5.43
C GLN A 91 -18.09 8.92 6.30
N GLU A 92 -18.21 8.72 7.60
CA GLU A 92 -17.19 9.06 8.58
C GLU A 92 -17.06 7.92 9.59
N ILE A 93 -15.82 7.48 9.83
CA ILE A 93 -15.49 6.49 10.85
C ILE A 93 -14.33 6.96 11.71
N HIS A 94 -14.32 6.51 12.96
CA HIS A 94 -13.22 6.71 13.88
C HIS A 94 -12.64 5.34 14.22
N SER A 95 -11.33 5.19 14.13
CA SER A 95 -10.67 3.91 14.40
C SER A 95 -9.28 4.12 14.98
N LYS A 96 -8.85 3.15 15.77
CA LYS A 96 -7.47 3.05 16.25
C LYS A 96 -6.74 2.01 15.42
N ILE A 97 -5.74 2.47 14.67
CA ILE A 97 -5.15 1.72 13.57
C ILE A 97 -3.69 1.34 13.84
N LEU A 98 -3.27 0.23 13.27
CA LEU A 98 -1.87 -0.04 12.98
C LEU A 98 -1.43 0.73 11.71
N PHE A 99 -2.18 0.57 10.62
CA PHE A 99 -1.96 1.30 9.37
C PHE A 99 -3.21 1.31 8.48
N ILE A 100 -3.20 2.18 7.48
CA ILE A 100 -4.15 2.18 6.36
C ILE A 100 -3.36 2.04 5.06
N ALA A 101 -3.78 1.09 4.22
CA ALA A 101 -3.32 0.99 2.85
C ALA A 101 -4.41 1.55 1.93
N ILE A 102 -4.07 2.54 1.12
CA ILE A 102 -4.92 3.09 0.06
C ILE A 102 -4.29 2.72 -1.27
N SER A 103 -4.98 1.97 -2.11
CA SER A 103 -4.41 1.42 -3.34
C SER A 103 -5.33 1.54 -4.54
N ASN A 104 -4.69 1.56 -5.71
CA ASN A 104 -5.30 1.31 -7.01
C ASN A 104 -4.99 -0.14 -7.49
N GLY A 105 -3.88 -0.73 -7.02
CA GLY A 105 -3.47 -2.10 -7.38
C GLY A 105 -3.61 -3.10 -6.25
N LYS A 106 -3.54 -4.40 -6.60
CA LYS A 106 -3.76 -5.52 -5.66
C LYS A 106 -2.55 -5.83 -4.78
N ILE A 107 -1.36 -5.74 -5.37
CA ILE A 107 -0.13 -6.30 -4.81
C ILE A 107 0.80 -5.17 -4.38
N TYR A 108 1.24 -5.18 -3.12
CA TYR A 108 2.29 -4.30 -2.61
C TYR A 108 3.48 -5.08 -2.05
N GLY A 109 4.63 -4.41 -1.90
CA GLY A 109 5.86 -5.03 -1.42
C GLY A 109 6.31 -6.24 -2.26
N GLY A 110 5.88 -6.30 -3.53
CA GLY A 110 6.15 -7.36 -4.50
C GLY A 110 5.34 -8.65 -4.34
N ARG A 111 4.72 -8.92 -3.19
CA ARG A 111 4.00 -10.20 -2.95
C ARG A 111 2.78 -10.12 -2.02
N PHE A 112 2.59 -9.03 -1.30
CA PHE A 112 1.45 -8.91 -0.40
C PHE A 112 0.22 -8.50 -1.18
N ASN A 113 -0.79 -9.37 -1.21
CA ASN A 113 -2.06 -9.11 -1.86
C ASN A 113 -2.99 -8.37 -0.89
N ILE A 114 -2.72 -7.08 -0.64
CA ILE A 114 -3.39 -6.31 0.44
C ILE A 114 -4.82 -5.94 0.11
N THR A 115 -5.10 -5.69 -1.17
CA THR A 115 -6.41 -5.29 -1.69
C THR A 115 -6.77 -6.20 -2.87
N PRO A 116 -7.20 -7.45 -2.58
CA PRO A 116 -7.38 -8.51 -3.58
C PRO A 116 -8.37 -8.16 -4.69
N GLU A 117 -9.30 -7.26 -4.39
CA GLU A 117 -10.38 -6.86 -5.29
C GLU A 117 -10.09 -5.56 -6.06
N ALA A 118 -8.88 -4.98 -5.93
CA ALA A 118 -8.52 -3.73 -6.61
C ALA A 118 -8.58 -3.84 -8.13
N ILE A 119 -9.14 -2.82 -8.78
CA ILE A 119 -9.21 -2.71 -10.24
C ILE A 119 -8.52 -1.40 -10.63
N LEU A 120 -7.54 -1.49 -11.54
CA LEU A 120 -6.65 -0.37 -11.85
C LEU A 120 -7.31 0.82 -12.59
N ASP A 121 -8.54 0.66 -13.08
CA ASP A 121 -9.20 1.57 -14.02
C ASP A 121 -10.71 1.72 -13.81
N ASP A 122 -11.21 1.44 -12.60
CA ASP A 122 -12.64 1.55 -12.24
C ASP A 122 -12.99 2.89 -11.56
N GLY A 123 -12.01 3.76 -11.32
CA GLY A 123 -12.18 5.06 -10.70
C GLY A 123 -12.38 5.02 -9.18
N LEU A 124 -12.06 3.91 -8.51
CA LEU A 124 -12.21 3.75 -7.05
C LEU A 124 -10.87 3.42 -6.37
N LEU A 125 -10.65 4.05 -5.22
CA LEU A 125 -9.58 3.68 -4.29
C LEU A 125 -10.03 2.50 -3.46
N GLU A 126 -9.17 1.49 -3.34
CA GLU A 126 -9.32 0.44 -2.32
C GLU A 126 -8.68 0.88 -1.02
N ILE A 127 -9.40 0.75 0.08
CA ILE A 127 -8.95 1.15 1.41
C ILE A 127 -8.93 -0.09 2.30
N CYS A 128 -7.73 -0.58 2.61
CA CYS A 128 -7.53 -1.64 3.60
C CYS A 128 -7.11 -1.02 4.93
N LEU A 129 -8.05 -0.99 5.87
CA LEU A 129 -7.85 -0.52 7.24
C LEU A 129 -7.40 -1.69 8.11
N VAL A 130 -6.24 -1.57 8.77
CA VAL A 130 -5.76 -2.54 9.75
C VAL A 130 -5.82 -1.91 11.14
N GLU A 131 -6.79 -2.34 11.93
CA GLU A 131 -7.05 -1.87 13.29
C GLU A 131 -6.07 -2.46 14.30
N GLU A 132 -6.07 -1.91 15.52
CA GLU A 132 -5.27 -2.43 16.62
C GLU A 132 -5.62 -3.89 16.98
N MET A 133 -4.58 -4.69 17.14
CA MET A 133 -4.63 -6.12 17.44
C MET A 133 -3.35 -6.55 18.18
N GLY A 134 -3.35 -7.72 18.80
CA GLY A 134 -2.12 -8.27 19.41
C GLY A 134 -1.03 -8.58 18.36
N ARG A 135 0.24 -8.39 18.73
CA ARG A 135 1.41 -8.64 17.86
C ARG A 135 1.40 -10.00 17.16
N PHE A 136 1.10 -11.06 17.91
CA PHE A 136 1.01 -12.42 17.38
C PHE A 136 -0.10 -12.60 16.36
N LYS A 137 -1.18 -11.80 16.46
CA LYS A 137 -2.25 -11.81 15.48
C LYS A 137 -1.80 -11.19 14.16
N TYR A 138 -1.01 -10.11 14.18
CA TYR A 138 -0.41 -9.59 12.94
C TYR A 138 0.51 -10.61 12.28
N LEU A 139 1.34 -11.30 13.06
CA LEU A 139 2.25 -12.32 12.53
C LEU A 139 1.46 -13.50 11.92
N SER A 140 0.38 -13.94 12.57
CA SER A 140 -0.41 -15.08 12.08
C SER A 140 -1.25 -14.77 10.84
N ILE A 141 -1.53 -13.50 10.52
CA ILE A 141 -2.28 -13.12 9.32
C ILE A 141 -1.40 -12.96 8.08
N ILE A 142 -0.08 -12.84 8.22
CA ILE A 142 0.84 -12.65 7.09
C ILE A 142 0.59 -13.67 5.95
N PRO A 143 0.48 -14.99 6.21
CA PRO A 143 0.19 -15.96 5.15
C PRO A 143 -1.16 -15.73 4.44
N LYS A 144 -2.16 -15.20 5.16
CA LYS A 144 -3.47 -14.86 4.58
C LYS A 144 -3.37 -13.63 3.69
N VAL A 145 -2.56 -12.63 4.06
CA VAL A 145 -2.31 -11.44 3.22
C VAL A 145 -1.58 -11.84 1.92
N PHE A 146 -0.62 -12.76 1.97
CA PHE A 146 -0.02 -13.30 0.73
C PHE A 146 -1.04 -13.99 -0.18
N LYS A 147 -2.04 -14.66 0.39
CA LYS A 147 -3.11 -15.32 -0.35
C LYS A 147 -4.26 -14.38 -0.73
N GLY A 148 -4.32 -13.17 -0.17
CA GLY A 148 -5.47 -12.27 -0.31
C GLY A 148 -6.73 -12.74 0.42
N THR A 149 -6.61 -13.58 1.44
CA THR A 149 -7.75 -14.16 2.18
C THR A 149 -7.91 -13.59 3.58
N HIS A 150 -7.45 -12.37 3.81
CA HIS A 150 -7.43 -11.68 5.11
C HIS A 150 -8.70 -10.87 5.39
N ALA A 151 -9.62 -10.73 4.42
CA ALA A 151 -10.89 -10.01 4.58
C ALA A 151 -11.77 -10.53 5.72
N SER A 152 -11.69 -11.83 6.06
CA SER A 152 -12.49 -12.41 7.14
C SER A 152 -11.91 -12.18 8.54
N ILE A 153 -10.77 -11.50 8.66
CA ILE A 153 -10.09 -11.31 9.94
C ILE A 153 -10.68 -10.10 10.67
N LYS A 154 -11.18 -10.32 11.89
CA LYS A 154 -11.61 -9.22 12.78
C LYS A 154 -10.46 -8.22 12.96
N GLY A 155 -10.72 -6.93 12.72
CA GLY A 155 -9.70 -5.86 12.77
C GLY A 155 -9.09 -5.54 11.41
N ILE A 156 -9.51 -6.21 10.33
CA ILE A 156 -9.22 -5.81 8.96
C ILE A 156 -10.54 -5.39 8.31
N LYS A 157 -10.59 -4.18 7.78
CA LYS A 157 -11.78 -3.66 7.10
C LYS A 157 -11.42 -3.16 5.71
N PHE A 158 -12.35 -3.33 4.78
CA PHE A 158 -12.22 -2.90 3.40
C PHE A 158 -13.29 -1.88 3.08
N TYR A 159 -12.88 -0.81 2.40
CA TYR A 159 -13.78 0.20 1.86
C TYR A 159 -13.35 0.56 0.45
N ARG A 160 -14.28 1.15 -0.31
CA ARG A 160 -14.02 1.72 -1.62
C ARG A 160 -14.54 3.14 -1.65
N ALA A 161 -13.77 4.05 -2.23
CA ALA A 161 -14.17 5.45 -2.32
C ALA A 161 -13.51 6.18 -3.48
N LYS A 162 -14.08 7.31 -3.91
CA LYS A 162 -13.42 8.20 -4.89
C LYS A 162 -12.42 9.15 -4.23
N GLU A 163 -12.73 9.53 -3.00
CA GLU A 163 -11.94 10.43 -2.18
C GLU A 163 -11.93 9.91 -0.73
N VAL A 164 -10.78 9.96 -0.11
CA VAL A 164 -10.62 9.62 1.31
C VAL A 164 -9.74 10.65 2.00
N THR A 165 -10.22 11.17 3.12
CA THR A 165 -9.46 12.05 4.02
C THR A 165 -9.21 11.33 5.33
N ILE A 166 -7.94 11.23 5.72
CA ILE A 166 -7.49 10.64 6.98
C ILE A 166 -6.93 11.75 7.85
N GLN A 167 -7.51 11.95 9.03
CA GLN A 167 -7.11 12.98 10.00
C GLN A 167 -6.65 12.33 11.30
N SER A 168 -5.63 12.91 11.92
CA SER A 168 -5.03 12.49 13.18
C SER A 168 -4.66 13.70 14.04
N SER A 169 -4.70 13.54 15.37
CA SER A 169 -4.20 14.57 16.29
C SER A 169 -2.67 14.70 16.27
N GLU A 170 -1.99 13.61 15.92
CA GLU A 170 -0.54 13.50 15.86
C GLU A 170 -0.04 13.33 14.42
N THR A 171 1.22 13.68 14.18
CA THR A 171 1.87 13.49 12.89
C THR A 171 2.10 12.00 12.63
N ILE A 172 1.58 11.48 11.51
CA ILE A 172 1.75 10.08 11.10
C ILE A 172 2.60 10.04 9.83
N LEU A 173 3.53 9.10 9.75
CA LEU A 173 4.31 8.87 8.53
C LEU A 173 3.46 8.21 7.44
N ALA A 174 3.76 8.54 6.20
CA ALA A 174 3.20 7.87 5.03
C ALA A 174 4.31 7.42 4.09
N GLN A 175 4.00 6.46 3.22
CA GLN A 175 4.87 6.01 2.16
C GLN A 175 4.09 5.92 0.84
N VAL A 176 4.80 6.16 -0.25
CA VAL A 176 4.32 5.99 -1.61
C VAL A 176 5.34 5.16 -2.38
N SER A 177 4.91 4.04 -2.97
CA SER A 177 5.78 3.18 -3.79
C SER A 177 7.08 2.73 -3.08
N GLY A 178 7.06 2.61 -1.76
CA GLY A 178 8.21 2.23 -0.93
C GLY A 178 9.10 3.41 -0.51
N GLU A 179 8.80 4.63 -0.91
CA GLU A 179 9.47 5.86 -0.48
C GLU A 179 8.67 6.52 0.65
N VAL A 180 9.36 6.87 1.73
CA VAL A 180 8.72 7.53 2.88
C VAL A 180 8.60 9.01 2.58
N ILE A 181 7.40 9.55 2.73
CA ILE A 181 7.11 10.97 2.59
C ILE A 181 7.03 11.63 3.97
N GLU A 182 7.06 12.95 3.99
CA GLU A 182 6.94 13.71 5.25
C GLU A 182 5.66 13.34 5.99
N GLY A 183 5.77 13.18 7.30
CA GLY A 183 4.61 12.86 8.13
C GLY A 183 3.65 14.04 8.22
N GLN A 184 2.36 13.75 8.21
CA GLN A 184 1.31 14.77 8.26
C GLN A 184 0.23 14.37 9.26
N LYS A 185 -0.57 15.37 9.68
CA LYS A 185 -1.77 15.15 10.50
C LYS A 185 -3.00 14.87 9.65
N GLU A 186 -2.94 15.22 8.37
CA GLU A 186 -4.04 15.04 7.42
C GLU A 186 -3.49 14.57 6.07
N PHE A 187 -4.16 13.56 5.52
CA PHE A 187 -3.93 13.08 4.15
C PHE A 187 -5.27 13.06 3.44
N THR A 188 -5.38 13.81 2.34
CA THR A 188 -6.50 13.72 1.39
C THR A 188 -6.02 13.00 0.15
N ILE A 189 -6.65 11.87 -0.17
CA ILE A 189 -6.29 11.01 -1.28
C ILE A 189 -7.45 10.94 -2.26
N THR A 190 -7.16 11.25 -3.52
CA THR A 190 -8.10 11.20 -4.66
C THR A 190 -7.53 10.35 -5.79
N LEU A 191 -8.33 10.12 -6.83
CA LEU A 191 -7.88 9.48 -8.09
C LEU A 191 -7.99 10.44 -9.27
N LEU A 192 -7.04 10.30 -10.20
CA LEU A 192 -7.10 10.82 -11.56
C LEU A 192 -7.45 9.67 -12.52
N PRO A 193 -8.71 9.57 -12.97
CA PRO A 193 -9.16 8.43 -13.77
C PRO A 193 -8.43 8.35 -15.12
N LYS A 194 -7.97 7.15 -15.49
CA LYS A 194 -7.38 6.78 -16.79
C LYS A 194 -6.29 7.76 -17.25
N SER A 195 -5.51 8.26 -16.30
CA SER A 195 -4.54 9.34 -16.50
C SER A 195 -3.16 8.85 -16.93
N LEU A 196 -2.78 7.61 -16.60
CA LEU A 196 -1.51 7.01 -17.04
C LEU A 196 -1.73 5.92 -18.09
N LYS A 197 -1.01 6.02 -19.21
CA LYS A 197 -1.01 5.02 -20.28
C LYS A 197 0.16 4.05 -20.07
N LEU A 198 -0.13 2.77 -19.87
CA LEU A 198 0.85 1.71 -19.70
C LEU A 198 0.85 0.75 -20.88
N ILE A 199 2.02 0.19 -21.19
CA ILE A 199 2.14 -0.92 -22.14
C ILE A 199 1.80 -2.23 -21.43
N VAL A 200 1.02 -3.08 -22.08
CA VAL A 200 0.51 -4.35 -21.55
C VAL A 200 0.71 -5.47 -22.59
N PRO A 201 0.79 -6.75 -22.16
CA PRO A 201 0.94 -7.91 -23.07
C PRO A 201 -0.08 -8.03 -24.21
#